data_AF-A0A382VAK9-F1
#
_entry.id   AF-A0A382VAK9-F1
#
_cell.length_a   1.000
_cell.length_b   1.000
_cell.length_c   1.000
_cell.angle_alpha   90.00
_cell.angle_beta   90.00
_cell.angle_gamma   90.00
#
_symmetry.space_group_name_H-M   'P 1'
#
loop_
_entity.id
_entity.type
_entity.pdbx_description
1 polymer ?
#
loop_
_entity_poly.entity_id
_entity_poly.type
_entity_poly.pdbx_seq_one_letter_code
_entity_poly.pdbx_strand_id
1 'polypeptide(L)' 'MTVRSAEINVMVTCATKVARALARDFGEIEQLQTSRAGSMEFTKRSFDHGVWTLNENLTKA' A
#
# COMPACT_ATOMS: atom_id res chain seq x y z
N MET A 1 9.79 -5.87 27.03
CA MET A 1 8.94 -5.88 25.83
C MET A 1 8.32 -4.49 25.71
N THR A 2 8.73 -3.70 24.73
CA THR A 2 8.21 -2.33 24.54
C THR A 2 6.78 -2.41 24.04
N VAL A 3 5.82 -1.99 24.86
CA VAL A 3 4.40 -1.96 24.49
C VAL A 3 4.19 -0.72 23.62
N ARG A 4 3.69 -0.93 22.40
CA ARG A 4 3.26 0.17 21.52
C ARG A 4 1.93 0.70 22.03
N SER A 5 1.69 2.01 21.94
CA SER A 5 0.35 2.54 22.17
C SER A 5 -0.64 1.97 21.15
N ALA A 6 -1.94 2.00 21.47
CA ALA A 6 -2.97 1.47 20.60
C ALA A 6 -2.95 2.13 19.21
N GLU A 7 -2.76 3.45 19.18
CA GLU A 7 -2.71 4.26 17.96
C GLU A 7 -1.51 3.87 17.10
N ILE A 8 -0.32 3.75 17.70
CA ILE A 8 0.89 3.32 16.99
C ILE A 8 0.71 1.90 16.45
N ASN A 9 0.06 1.01 17.19
CA ASN A 9 -0.19 -0.35 16.73
C ASN A 9 -1.11 -0.38 15.50
N VAL A 10 -2.15 0.45 15.48
CA VAL A 10 -3.04 0.62 14.32
C VAL A 10 -2.27 1.20 13.13
N MET A 11 -1.49 2.27 13.32
CA MET A 11 -0.70 2.89 12.26
C MET A 11 0.29 1.91 11.63
N VAL A 12 1.03 1.17 12.45
CA VAL A 12 2.00 0.16 11.98
C VAL A 12 1.30 -0.95 11.21
N THR A 13 0.14 -1.40 11.70
CA THR A 13 -0.66 -2.43 11.01
C THR A 13 -1.13 -1.94 9.64
N CYS A 14 -1.63 -0.71 9.55
CA CYS A 14 -2.06 -0.09 8.29
C CYS A 14 -0.88 0.04 7.31
N ALA A 15 0.25 0.60 7.77
CA ALA A 15 1.45 0.75 6.95
C ALA A 15 1.94 -0.60 6.42
N THR A 16 1.91 -1.65 7.25
CA THR A 16 2.33 -3.00 6.85
C THR A 16 1.39 -3.60 5.79
N LYS A 17 0.08 -3.36 5.89
CA LYS A 17 -0.90 -3.79 4.88
C LYS A 17 -0.63 -3.13 3.52
N VAL A 18 -0.45 -1.82 3.51
CA VAL A 18 -0.14 -1.06 2.29
C VAL A 18 1.19 -1.52 1.69
N ALA A 19 2.23 -1.68 2.50
CA ALA A 19 3.53 -2.15 2.04
C ALA A 19 3.46 -3.52 1.35
N ARG A 20 2.66 -4.45 1.88
CA ARG A 20 2.46 -5.77 1.25
C ARG A 20 1.71 -5.69 -0.07
N ALA A 21 0.73 -4.80 -0.19
CA ALA A 21 0.02 -4.59 -1.44
C ALA A 21 0.98 -4.04 -2.52
N LEU A 22 1.72 -2.98 -2.19
CA LEU A 22 2.70 -2.38 -3.08
C LEU A 22 3.81 -3.37 -3.47
N ALA A 23 4.35 -4.13 -2.52
CA ALA A 23 5.40 -5.11 -2.81
C ALA A 23 4.96 -6.19 -3.80
N ARG A 24 3.67 -6.59 -3.78
CA ARG A 24 3.13 -7.52 -4.78
C ARG A 24 3.00 -6.85 -6.14
N ASP A 25 2.35 -5.69 -6.19
CA ASP A 25 2.13 -4.94 -7.42
C ASP A 25 3.47 -4.64 -8.13
N PHE A 26 4.45 -4.11 -7.41
CA PHE A 26 5.77 -3.79 -7.97
C PHE A 26 6.66 -5.02 -8.18
N GLY A 27 6.39 -6.15 -7.51
CA GLY A 27 7.08 -7.42 -7.80
C GLY A 27 6.65 -8.01 -9.15
N GLU A 28 5.43 -7.72 -9.60
CA GLU A 28 4.89 -8.16 -10.90
C GLU A 28 5.21 -7.17 -12.04
N ILE A 29 5.88 -6.04 -11.75
CA ILE A 29 6.11 -4.97 -12.73
C ILE A 29 7.01 -5.41 -13.89
N GLU A 30 7.88 -6.40 -13.68
CA GLU A 30 8.74 -6.95 -14.73
C GLU A 30 7.95 -7.80 -15.75
N GLN A 31 6.80 -8.34 -15.34
CA GLN A 31 5.90 -9.10 -16.21
C GLN A 31 4.95 -8.18 -17.01
N LEU A 32 4.90 -6.90 -16.64
CA LEU A 32 4.10 -5.88 -17.29
C LEU A 32 4.85 -5.39 -18.54
N GLN A 33 4.55 -6.00 -19.69
CA GLN A 33 4.97 -5.47 -20.99
C GLN A 33 4.19 -4.20 -21.31
N THR A 34 4.69 -3.04 -20.87
CA THR A 34 3.99 -1.76 -21.03
C THR A 34 4.90 -0.62 -21.45
N SER A 35 4.33 0.34 -22.17
CA SER A 35 4.97 1.59 -22.56
C SER A 35 5.15 2.53 -21.36
N ARG A 36 5.87 3.65 -21.54
CA ARG A 36 6.03 4.68 -20.50
C ARG A 36 4.70 5.23 -19.96
N ALA A 37 3.64 5.24 -20.77
CA ALA A 37 2.32 5.65 -20.33
C ALA A 37 1.64 4.60 -19.44
N GLY A 38 1.80 3.31 -19.77
CA GLY A 38 1.23 2.23 -18.97
C GLY A 38 1.92 2.05 -17.62
N SER A 39 3.22 2.34 -17.51
CA SER A 39 3.92 2.32 -16.22
C SER A 39 3.46 3.43 -15.28
N MET A 40 3.10 4.61 -15.81
CA MET A 40 2.51 5.69 -15.04
C MET A 40 1.12 5.32 -14.51
N GLU A 41 0.25 4.77 -15.36
CA GLU A 41 -1.10 4.37 -14.96
C GLU A 41 -1.07 3.24 -13.93
N PHE A 42 -0.17 2.27 -14.12
CA PHE A 42 0.06 1.20 -13.15
C PHE A 42 0.46 1.76 -11.77
N THR A 43 1.48 2.63 -11.75
CA THR A 43 1.99 3.26 -10.53
C THR A 43 0.88 4.04 -9.82
N LYS A 44 0.08 4.79 -10.58
CA LYS A 44 -1.05 5.56 -10.05
C LYS A 44 -2.09 4.65 -9.40
N ARG A 45 -2.50 3.58 -10.08
CA ARG A 45 -3.48 2.63 -9.55
C ARG A 45 -3.01 1.97 -8.25
N SER A 46 -1.75 1.56 -8.17
CA SER A 46 -1.17 1.00 -6.95
C SER A 46 -1.13 2.02 -5.81
N PHE A 47 -0.80 3.28 -6.10
CA PHE A 47 -0.84 4.37 -5.13
C PHE A 47 -2.27 4.62 -4.60
N ASP A 48 -3.24 4.76 -5.50
CA ASP A 48 -4.64 5.03 -5.15
C ASP A 48 -5.23 3.90 -4.28
N HIS A 49 -4.89 2.64 -4.58
CA HIS A 49 -5.28 1.50 -3.76
C HIS A 49 -4.65 1.52 -2.36
N GLY A 50 -3.38 1.95 -2.26
CA GLY A 50 -2.70 2.15 -0.98
C GLY A 50 -3.37 3.22 -0.12
N VAL A 51 -3.73 4.36 -0.72
CA VAL A 51 -4.44 5.46 -0.05
C VAL A 51 -5.83 5.00 0.42
N TRP A 52 -6.58 4.30 -0.43
CA TRP A 52 -7.87 3.74 -0.05
C TRP A 52 -7.75 2.79 1.15
N THR A 53 -6.78 1.87 1.12
CA THR A 53 -6.53 0.93 2.22
C THR A 53 -6.20 1.66 3.51
N LEU A 54 -5.39 2.73 3.43
CA LEU A 54 -4.99 3.51 4.60
C LEU A 54 -6.20 4.23 5.22
N ASN A 55 -7.00 4.92 4.41
CA ASN A 55 -8.21 5.61 4.86
C ASN A 55 -9.23 4.64 5.46
N GLU A 56 -9.46 3.51 4.80
CA GLU A 56 -10.40 2.48 5.26
C GLU A 56 -10.01 1.94 6.65
N ASN A 57 -8.73 1.67 6.89
CA ASN A 57 -8.29 1.08 8.16
C ASN A 57 -8.13 2.12 9.27
N LEU A 58 -7.71 3.35 8.97
CA LEU A 58 -7.56 4.41 9.97
C LEU A 58 -8.90 5.03 10.38
N THR A 59 -9.87 5.10 9.48
CA THR A 59 -11.21 5.66 9.79
C THR A 59 -12.08 4.69 10.58
N LYS A 60 -11.81 3.37 10.46
CA LYS A 60 -12.53 2.32 11.16
C LYS A 60 -11.98 2.00 12.55
N ALA A 61 -10.76 2.45 12.86
CA ALA A 61 -10.09 2.23 14.15
C ALA A 61 -10.52 3.30 15.16
#